data_AF-A0A093QUC7-F1
#
_entry.id   AF-A0A093QUC7-F1
#
_cell.length_a   1.000
_cell.length_b   1.000
_cell.length_c   1.000
_cell.angle_alpha   90.00
_cell.angle_beta   90.00
_cell.angle_gamma   90.00
#
_symmetry.space_group_name_H-M   'P 1'
#
loop_
_entity.id
_entity.type
_entity.pdbx_description
1 polymer ?
#
loop_
_entity_poly.entity_id
_entity_poly.type
_entity_poly.pdbx_seq_one_letter_code
_entity_poly.pdbx_strand_id
1 'polypeptide(L)'
;VEGVAYLSSFLWKSQNSGLWNRPRGENLLDSGAPFYETYKTSDGKFMAVGAIEPQFYEQLIKGLGLDSDKLPTQMSFSNWPEMKEKFASVFAQKTQAEWCSIFDGTDACVTPVLSFDDVASHQHNKQRSSFIKNDQEEISPRPAPLLSRTPAVPSFKRDPFIGEHTEEILLEYGFTKEEITNLYSAKVIEFSIPKANL
;
A
#
# COMPACT_ATOMS: atom_id res chain seq x y z
N VAL A 1 20.26 -13.12 3.76
CA VAL A 1 19.31 -14.10 3.17
C VAL A 1 18.29 -14.59 4.20
N GLU A 2 18.74 -14.76 5.44
CA GLU A 2 18.06 -15.17 6.66
C GLU A 2 16.88 -14.26 7.03
N GLY A 3 16.98 -12.95 6.79
CA GLY A 3 15.89 -12.00 7.03
C GLY A 3 14.64 -12.31 6.22
N VAL A 4 14.80 -12.68 4.94
CA VAL A 4 13.68 -13.08 4.08
C VAL A 4 13.09 -14.42 4.54
N ALA A 5 13.92 -15.36 5.00
CA ALA A 5 13.45 -16.61 5.58
C ALA A 5 12.59 -16.37 6.84
N TYR A 6 12.99 -15.43 7.69
CA TYR A 6 12.21 -15.06 8.88
C TYR A 6 10.90 -14.36 8.52
N LEU A 7 10.93 -13.36 7.63
CA LEU A 7 9.73 -12.66 7.16
C LEU A 7 8.72 -13.59 6.47
N SER A 8 9.21 -14.66 5.82
CA SER A 8 8.37 -15.69 5.19
C SER A 8 7.94 -16.82 6.13
N SER A 9 8.20 -16.72 7.44
CA SER A 9 7.87 -17.78 8.41
C SER A 9 6.38 -18.19 8.40
N PHE A 10 5.47 -17.27 8.10
CA PHE A 10 4.06 -17.60 7.88
C PHE A 10 3.88 -18.60 6.73
N LEU A 11 4.53 -18.38 5.58
CA LEU A 11 4.46 -19.27 4.42
C LEU A 11 4.96 -20.67 4.78
N TRP A 12 6.10 -20.76 5.47
CA TRP A 12 6.67 -22.03 5.93
C TRP A 12 5.79 -22.77 6.93
N LYS A 13 5.24 -22.08 7.94
CA LYS A 13 4.40 -22.70 8.96
C LYS A 13 3.00 -23.09 8.45
N SER A 14 2.52 -22.41 7.42
CA SER A 14 1.18 -22.60 6.86
C SER A 14 1.10 -23.71 5.80
N GLN A 15 2.23 -24.34 5.44
CA GLN A 15 2.25 -25.48 4.52
C GLN A 15 1.45 -26.67 5.08
N ASN A 16 1.56 -26.93 6.38
CA ASN A 16 0.88 -28.04 7.06
C ASN A 16 -0.62 -27.80 7.22
N SER A 17 -1.09 -26.55 7.18
CA SER A 17 -2.51 -26.21 7.24
C SER A 17 -3.15 -26.09 5.86
N GLY A 18 -2.41 -26.35 4.78
CA GLY A 18 -2.91 -26.29 3.40
C GLY A 18 -3.15 -24.88 2.87
N LEU A 19 -2.70 -23.84 3.58
CA LEU A 19 -2.86 -22.44 3.16
C LEU A 19 -1.83 -22.04 2.09
N TRP A 20 -0.64 -22.64 2.12
CA TRP A 20 0.47 -22.29 1.22
C TRP A 20 1.32 -23.51 0.82
N ASN A 21 0.71 -24.54 0.26
CA ASN A 21 1.38 -25.80 -0.12
C ASN A 21 1.23 -26.18 -1.62
N ARG A 22 0.76 -25.25 -2.45
CA ARG A 22 0.54 -25.42 -3.89
C ARG A 22 1.46 -24.49 -4.71
N PRO A 23 1.58 -24.68 -6.04
CA PRO A 23 2.27 -23.74 -6.90
C PRO A 23 1.74 -22.30 -6.77
N ARG A 24 2.56 -21.34 -7.20
CA ARG A 24 2.20 -19.91 -7.20
C ARG A 24 0.91 -19.70 -8.00
N GLY A 25 -0.03 -18.96 -7.41
CA GLY A 25 -1.33 -18.64 -8.02
C GLY A 25 -2.39 -19.72 -7.81
N GLU A 26 -2.13 -20.70 -6.95
CA GLU A 26 -3.07 -21.79 -6.62
C GLU A 26 -3.34 -21.91 -5.11
N ASN A 27 -2.74 -21.04 -4.29
CA ASN A 27 -2.92 -21.01 -2.84
C ASN A 27 -4.06 -20.05 -2.45
N LEU A 28 -4.44 -20.10 -1.16
CA LEU A 28 -5.54 -19.29 -0.65
C LEU A 28 -5.24 -17.78 -0.73
N LEU A 29 -3.98 -17.38 -0.49
CA LEU A 29 -3.58 -15.98 -0.28
C LEU A 29 -2.65 -15.44 -1.37
N ASP A 30 -2.54 -16.13 -2.50
CA ASP A 30 -1.64 -15.77 -3.61
C ASP A 30 -2.36 -15.61 -4.95
N SER A 31 -3.65 -15.28 -4.88
CA SER A 31 -4.56 -15.16 -6.02
C SER A 31 -5.13 -16.47 -6.57
N GLY A 32 -4.87 -17.62 -5.94
CA GLY A 32 -5.52 -18.90 -6.31
C GLY A 32 -7.01 -18.95 -6.01
N ALA A 33 -7.47 -18.32 -4.93
CA ALA A 33 -8.88 -18.31 -4.55
C ALA A 33 -9.70 -17.21 -5.27
N PRO A 34 -10.93 -17.49 -5.75
CA PRO A 34 -11.77 -16.49 -6.40
C PRO A 34 -12.23 -15.37 -5.46
N PHE A 35 -12.18 -15.59 -4.15
CA PHE A 35 -12.51 -14.59 -3.14
C PHE A 35 -11.27 -13.94 -2.52
N TYR A 36 -10.08 -14.13 -3.13
CA TYR A 36 -8.84 -13.47 -2.74
C TYR A 36 -8.01 -13.10 -3.99
N GLU A 37 -8.51 -12.17 -4.79
CA GLU A 37 -7.99 -11.84 -6.12
C GLU A 37 -8.38 -10.40 -6.52
N THR A 38 -7.74 -9.88 -7.56
CA THR A 38 -8.13 -8.62 -8.21
C THR A 38 -8.90 -8.86 -9.52
N TYR A 39 -10.01 -8.15 -9.71
CA TYR A 39 -10.89 -8.30 -10.87
C TYR A 39 -11.01 -7.01 -11.66
N LYS A 40 -10.84 -7.11 -12.98
CA LYS A 40 -11.00 -5.99 -13.90
C LYS A 40 -12.48 -5.63 -14.07
N THR A 41 -12.78 -4.33 -14.06
CA THR A 41 -14.13 -3.76 -14.22
C THR A 41 -14.37 -3.31 -15.67
N SER A 42 -15.62 -2.93 -16.00
CA SER A 42 -16.00 -2.56 -17.38
C SER A 42 -15.26 -1.31 -17.91
N ASP A 43 -14.88 -0.40 -17.01
CA ASP A 43 -14.10 0.81 -17.28
C ASP A 43 -12.58 0.58 -17.27
N GLY A 44 -12.14 -0.69 -17.19
CA GLY A 44 -10.72 -1.06 -17.23
C GLY A 44 -9.96 -0.83 -15.93
N LYS A 45 -10.63 -0.36 -14.87
CA LYS A 45 -10.13 -0.31 -13.50
C LYS A 45 -10.25 -1.68 -12.81
N PHE A 46 -9.99 -1.75 -11.50
CA PHE A 46 -9.96 -3.02 -10.77
C PHE A 46 -10.62 -2.93 -9.39
N MET A 47 -11.25 -4.01 -8.95
CA MET A 47 -11.68 -4.26 -7.57
C MET A 47 -10.79 -5.34 -6.94
N ALA A 48 -10.36 -5.13 -5.70
CA ALA A 48 -9.69 -6.14 -4.89
C ALA A 48 -10.70 -6.84 -3.97
N VAL A 49 -10.65 -8.17 -3.93
CA VAL A 49 -11.52 -9.01 -3.10
C VAL A 49 -10.66 -9.79 -2.11
N GLY A 50 -11.08 -9.83 -0.84
CA GLY A 50 -10.42 -10.58 0.23
C GLY A 50 -11.40 -11.19 1.22
N ALA A 51 -12.45 -11.85 0.73
CA ALA A 51 -13.57 -12.38 1.52
C ALA A 51 -13.34 -13.85 1.92
N ILE A 52 -12.39 -14.10 2.83
CA ILE A 52 -12.00 -15.46 3.23
C ILE A 52 -13.01 -16.07 4.20
N GLU A 53 -13.52 -15.28 5.13
CA GLU A 53 -14.46 -15.75 6.14
C GLU A 53 -15.86 -15.96 5.53
N PRO A 54 -16.56 -17.06 5.89
CA PRO A 54 -17.82 -17.43 5.25
C PRO A 54 -18.89 -16.33 5.23
N GLN A 55 -19.01 -15.57 6.32
CA GLN A 55 -19.98 -14.48 6.42
C GLN A 55 -19.68 -13.32 5.48
N PHE A 56 -18.40 -13.04 5.20
CA PHE A 56 -17.99 -12.00 4.24
C PHE A 56 -18.15 -12.51 2.81
N TYR A 57 -17.85 -13.79 2.58
CA TYR A 57 -18.11 -14.46 1.30
C TYR A 57 -19.60 -14.44 0.94
N GLU A 58 -20.50 -14.64 1.90
CA GLU A 58 -21.94 -14.53 1.67
C GLU A 58 -22.34 -13.13 1.21
N GLN A 59 -21.80 -12.07 1.84
CA GLN A 59 -22.04 -10.70 1.40
C GLN A 59 -21.46 -10.43 -0.01
N LEU A 60 -20.30 -11.00 -0.32
CA LEU A 60 -19.72 -10.94 -1.67
C LEU A 60 -20.66 -11.57 -2.71
N ILE A 61 -21.11 -12.81 -2.47
CA ILE A 61 -22.02 -13.54 -3.38
C ILE A 61 -23.32 -12.75 -3.60
N LYS A 62 -23.89 -12.20 -2.52
CA LYS A 62 -25.07 -11.35 -2.58
C LYS A 62 -24.82 -10.08 -3.41
N GLY A 63 -23.71 -9.38 -3.18
CA GLY A 63 -23.36 -8.17 -3.93
C GLY A 63 -23.07 -8.43 -5.41
N LEU A 64 -22.50 -9.59 -5.75
CA LEU A 64 -22.32 -10.06 -7.12
C LEU A 64 -23.64 -10.48 -7.79
N GLY A 65 -24.74 -10.57 -7.05
CA GLY A 65 -26.03 -11.05 -7.55
C GLY A 65 -26.02 -12.52 -7.94
N LEU A 66 -25.14 -13.31 -7.33
CA LEU A 66 -25.03 -14.74 -7.57
C LEU A 66 -25.92 -15.52 -6.60
N ASP A 67 -26.47 -16.64 -7.08
CA ASP A 67 -27.29 -17.55 -6.29
C ASP A 67 -26.39 -18.56 -5.57
N SER A 68 -26.28 -18.44 -4.24
CA SER A 68 -25.41 -19.27 -3.40
C SER A 68 -25.71 -20.76 -3.53
N ASP A 69 -26.97 -21.14 -3.73
CA ASP A 69 -27.39 -22.55 -3.78
C ASP A 69 -26.93 -23.25 -5.06
N LYS A 70 -26.53 -22.47 -6.08
CA LYS A 70 -26.00 -22.95 -7.36
C LYS A 70 -24.48 -22.88 -7.45
N LEU A 71 -23.80 -22.46 -6.39
CA LEU A 71 -22.35 -22.36 -6.37
C LEU A 71 -21.72 -23.56 -5.65
N PRO A 72 -20.51 -23.98 -6.06
CA PRO A 72 -19.73 -24.91 -5.26
C PRO A 72 -19.41 -24.27 -3.90
N THR A 73 -19.11 -25.12 -2.91
CA THR A 73 -18.64 -24.64 -1.60
C THR A 73 -17.39 -23.76 -1.75
N GLN A 74 -17.29 -22.72 -0.93
CA GLN A 74 -16.21 -21.72 -0.98
C GLN A 74 -14.81 -22.36 -1.05
N MET A 75 -14.53 -23.35 -0.19
CA MET A 75 -13.21 -24.00 -0.09
C MET A 75 -13.02 -25.17 -1.08
N SER A 76 -13.82 -25.23 -2.15
CA SER A 76 -13.68 -26.25 -3.19
C SER A 76 -12.58 -25.88 -4.19
N PHE A 77 -11.33 -26.18 -3.83
CA PHE A 77 -10.13 -25.86 -4.63
C PHE A 77 -10.21 -26.32 -6.09
N SER A 78 -10.84 -27.46 -6.38
CA SER A 78 -11.00 -27.97 -7.74
C SER A 78 -11.90 -27.08 -8.61
N ASN A 79 -12.82 -26.33 -7.99
CA ASN A 79 -13.75 -25.44 -8.69
C ASN A 79 -13.27 -23.98 -8.74
N TRP A 80 -12.17 -23.64 -8.05
CA TRP A 80 -11.66 -22.27 -8.03
C TRP A 80 -11.34 -21.69 -9.41
N PRO A 81 -10.72 -22.43 -10.36
CA PRO A 81 -10.46 -21.89 -11.70
C PRO A 81 -11.74 -21.41 -12.41
N GLU A 82 -12.79 -22.23 -12.44
CA GLU A 82 -14.09 -21.87 -13.03
C GLU A 82 -14.74 -20.69 -12.28
N MET A 83 -14.69 -20.72 -10.95
CA MET A 83 -15.25 -19.64 -10.13
C MET A 83 -14.51 -18.31 -10.33
N LYS A 84 -13.20 -18.33 -10.62
CA LYS A 84 -12.44 -17.13 -10.97
C LYS A 84 -12.93 -16.52 -12.27
N GLU A 85 -13.14 -17.34 -13.30
CA GLU A 85 -13.69 -16.87 -14.58
C GLU A 85 -15.10 -16.30 -14.42
N LYS A 86 -15.94 -16.96 -13.61
CA LYS A 86 -17.28 -16.48 -13.29
C LYS A 86 -17.25 -15.12 -12.59
N PHE A 87 -16.44 -14.97 -11.54
CA PHE A 87 -16.32 -13.69 -10.82
C PHE A 87 -15.77 -12.59 -11.72
N ALA A 88 -14.73 -12.88 -12.52
CA ALA A 88 -14.20 -11.93 -13.49
C ALA A 88 -15.26 -11.47 -14.49
N SER A 89 -16.08 -12.41 -14.99
CA SER A 89 -17.18 -12.11 -15.91
C SER A 89 -18.27 -11.24 -15.26
N VAL A 90 -18.53 -11.41 -13.97
CA VAL A 90 -19.47 -10.55 -13.23
C VAL A 90 -18.87 -9.16 -13.03
N PHE A 91 -17.66 -9.05 -12.47
CA PHE A 91 -17.01 -7.76 -12.22
C PHE A 91 -16.83 -6.93 -13.50
N ALA A 92 -16.60 -7.56 -14.65
CA ALA A 92 -16.48 -6.88 -15.94
C ALA A 92 -17.79 -6.23 -16.45
N GLN A 93 -18.93 -6.46 -15.79
CA GLN A 93 -20.24 -5.91 -16.21
C GLN A 93 -20.51 -4.49 -15.70
N LYS A 94 -19.78 -4.03 -14.68
CA LYS A 94 -19.98 -2.70 -14.08
C LYS A 94 -18.66 -1.97 -13.92
N THR A 95 -18.75 -0.66 -13.84
CA THR A 95 -17.62 0.22 -13.57
C THR A 95 -17.15 0.05 -12.12
N GLN A 96 -15.92 0.48 -11.83
CA GLN A 96 -15.42 0.47 -10.45
C GLN A 96 -16.32 1.27 -9.49
N ALA A 97 -16.84 2.42 -9.93
CA ALA A 97 -17.70 3.28 -9.11
C ALA A 97 -19.05 2.63 -8.76
N GLU A 98 -19.65 1.88 -9.70
CA GLU A 98 -20.86 1.11 -9.43
C GLU A 98 -20.60 -0.02 -8.43
N TRP A 99 -19.48 -0.74 -8.56
CA TRP A 99 -19.10 -1.76 -7.57
C TRP A 99 -18.83 -1.17 -6.19
N CYS A 100 -18.14 -0.04 -6.11
CA CYS A 100 -17.99 0.70 -4.87
C CYS A 100 -19.35 0.99 -4.24
N SER A 101 -20.32 1.46 -5.02
CA SER A 101 -21.67 1.77 -4.52
C SER A 101 -22.43 0.52 -4.04
N ILE A 102 -22.21 -0.64 -4.67
CA ILE A 102 -22.83 -1.91 -4.29
C ILE A 102 -22.26 -2.45 -2.97
N PHE A 103 -20.95 -2.34 -2.79
CA PHE A 103 -20.25 -2.91 -1.64
C PHE A 103 -20.03 -1.92 -0.49
N ASP A 104 -20.29 -0.62 -0.69
CA ASP A 104 -20.19 0.39 0.36
C ASP A 104 -21.12 0.06 1.54
N GLY A 105 -20.59 0.17 2.76
CA GLY A 105 -21.31 -0.21 3.98
C GLY A 105 -21.56 -1.71 4.17
N THR A 106 -20.98 -2.58 3.33
CA THR A 106 -21.06 -4.04 3.50
C THR A 106 -19.75 -4.62 4.04
N ASP A 107 -19.85 -5.78 4.70
CA ASP A 107 -18.68 -6.55 5.16
C ASP A 107 -18.15 -7.51 4.08
N ALA A 108 -18.38 -7.24 2.79
CA ALA A 108 -17.99 -8.14 1.70
C ALA A 108 -16.47 -8.20 1.43
N CYS A 109 -15.65 -7.41 2.14
CA CYS A 109 -14.21 -7.31 1.93
C CYS A 109 -13.82 -7.01 0.46
N VAL A 110 -14.56 -6.12 -0.19
CA VAL A 110 -14.30 -5.66 -1.56
C VAL A 110 -13.92 -4.17 -1.55
N THR A 111 -12.81 -3.81 -2.17
CA THR A 111 -12.33 -2.42 -2.21
C THR A 111 -11.84 -2.03 -3.61
N PRO A 112 -11.90 -0.74 -4.00
CA PRO A 112 -11.33 -0.30 -5.26
C PRO A 112 -9.80 -0.33 -5.21
N VAL A 113 -9.16 -0.78 -6.30
CA VAL A 113 -7.73 -0.54 -6.52
C VAL A 113 -7.57 0.90 -7.01
N LEU A 114 -6.93 1.74 -6.20
CA LEU A 114 -6.75 3.17 -6.48
C LEU A 114 -5.48 3.42 -7.30
N SER A 115 -5.57 4.35 -8.26
CA SER A 115 -4.42 4.89 -8.98
C SER A 115 -3.67 5.93 -8.11
N PHE A 116 -2.45 6.31 -8.52
CA PHE A 116 -1.72 7.42 -7.88
C PHE A 116 -2.48 8.75 -7.97
N ASP A 117 -3.25 8.96 -9.04
CA ASP A 117 -4.04 10.18 -9.23
C ASP A 117 -5.26 10.22 -8.31
N ASP A 118 -5.87 9.04 -8.06
CA ASP A 118 -7.10 8.93 -7.28
C ASP A 118 -6.83 8.80 -5.76
N VAL A 119 -5.68 8.23 -5.37
CA VAL A 119 -5.42 7.78 -3.98
C VAL A 119 -5.56 8.88 -2.94
N ALA A 120 -5.03 10.08 -3.21
CA ALA A 120 -5.09 11.20 -2.27
C ALA A 120 -6.50 11.79 -2.14
N SER A 121 -7.32 11.63 -3.19
CA SER A 121 -8.67 12.20 -3.24
C SER A 121 -9.76 11.29 -2.66
N HIS A 122 -9.45 10.00 -2.47
CA HIS A 122 -10.37 9.00 -1.92
C HIS A 122 -10.85 9.37 -0.51
N GLN A 123 -12.14 9.15 -0.24
CA GLN A 123 -12.82 9.60 0.98
C GLN A 123 -12.11 9.16 2.27
N HIS A 124 -11.72 7.88 2.35
CA HIS A 124 -10.99 7.35 3.51
C HIS A 124 -9.64 8.06 3.74
N ASN A 125 -8.90 8.36 2.68
CA ASN A 125 -7.61 9.04 2.78
C ASN A 125 -7.77 10.52 3.12
N LYS A 126 -8.82 11.18 2.63
CA LYS A 126 -9.19 12.54 3.06
C LYS A 126 -9.54 12.61 4.54
N GLN A 127 -10.41 11.70 5.01
CA GLN A 127 -10.82 11.65 6.42
C GLN A 127 -9.64 11.46 7.37
N ARG A 128 -8.66 10.64 6.95
CA ARG A 128 -7.44 10.40 7.74
C ARG A 128 -6.35 11.44 7.52
N SER A 129 -6.55 12.37 6.58
CA SER A 129 -5.52 13.28 6.08
C SER A 129 -4.24 12.51 5.74
N SER A 130 -4.35 11.34 5.11
CA SER A 130 -3.21 10.43 4.87
C SER A 130 -2.15 11.03 3.94
N PHE A 131 -2.53 12.02 3.14
CA PHE A 131 -1.66 12.74 2.21
C PHE A 131 -1.67 14.23 2.53
N ILE A 132 -0.55 14.88 2.22
CA ILE A 132 -0.31 16.30 2.35
C ILE A 132 0.10 16.88 1.00
N LYS A 133 -0.13 18.18 0.83
CA LYS A 133 0.32 18.95 -0.33
C LYS A 133 1.28 20.05 0.12
N ASN A 134 2.33 20.29 -0.65
CA ASN A 134 3.20 21.45 -0.44
C ASN A 134 2.65 22.69 -1.17
N ASP A 135 3.38 23.81 -1.11
CA ASP A 135 3.01 25.08 -1.76
C ASP A 135 2.98 24.99 -3.30
N GLN A 136 3.61 23.95 -3.87
CA GLN A 136 3.65 23.65 -5.31
C GLN A 136 2.59 22.59 -5.72
N GLU A 137 1.66 22.27 -4.82
CA GLU A 137 0.62 21.25 -4.96
C GLU A 137 1.10 19.79 -5.09
N GLU A 138 2.39 19.52 -4.86
CA GLU A 138 2.94 18.17 -4.91
C GLU A 138 2.44 17.33 -3.73
N ILE A 139 1.99 16.12 -4.03
CA ILE A 139 1.38 15.20 -3.05
C ILE A 139 2.46 14.31 -2.43
N SER A 140 2.47 14.22 -1.11
CA SER A 140 3.29 13.26 -0.36
C SER A 140 2.46 12.52 0.69
N PRO A 141 2.74 11.24 0.97
CA PRO A 141 2.11 10.55 2.10
C PRO A 141 2.60 11.15 3.42
N ARG A 142 1.74 11.18 4.43
CA ARG A 142 2.17 11.52 5.78
C ARG A 142 2.98 10.38 6.40
N PRO A 143 3.99 10.68 7.23
CA PRO A 143 4.70 9.65 7.97
C PRO A 143 3.74 8.85 8.85
N ALA A 144 3.92 7.52 8.86
CA ALA A 144 3.13 6.60 9.65
C ALA A 144 3.99 5.97 10.77
N PRO A 145 3.40 5.64 11.94
CA PRO A 145 1.99 5.84 12.31
C PRO A 145 1.67 7.30 12.67
N LEU A 146 0.42 7.72 12.46
CA LEU A 146 -0.06 9.02 12.92
C LEU A 146 -0.31 8.96 14.44
N LEU A 147 0.64 9.49 15.22
CA LEU A 147 0.55 9.52 16.67
C LEU A 147 -0.34 10.68 17.12
N SER A 148 -1.29 10.42 18.02
CA SER A 148 -2.25 11.44 18.52
C SER A 148 -1.59 12.54 19.34
N ARG A 149 -0.52 12.21 20.09
CA ARG A 149 0.19 13.15 20.97
C ARG A 149 1.33 13.89 20.27
N THR A 150 1.98 13.23 19.32
CA THR A 150 3.18 13.73 18.64
C THR A 150 3.10 13.40 17.14
N PRO A 151 2.12 13.97 16.43
CA PRO A 151 1.95 13.70 15.01
C PRO A 151 3.21 14.18 14.26
N ALA A 152 3.78 13.31 13.43
CA ALA A 152 4.90 13.69 12.59
C ALA A 152 4.45 14.80 11.61
N VAL A 153 5.27 15.85 11.51
CA VAL A 153 5.15 16.90 10.50
C VAL A 153 6.23 16.65 9.46
N PRO A 154 5.86 16.25 8.24
CA PRO A 154 6.83 16.09 7.16
C PRO A 154 7.47 17.44 6.82
N SER A 155 8.78 17.41 6.54
CA SER A 155 9.50 18.59 6.05
C SER A 155 9.23 18.77 4.55
N PHE A 156 8.84 19.97 4.15
CA PHE A 156 8.81 20.39 2.75
C PHE A 156 10.10 21.08 2.30
N LYS A 157 11.10 21.17 3.19
CA LYS A 157 12.43 21.65 2.81
C LYS A 157 13.07 20.61 1.90
N ARG A 158 13.83 21.08 0.92
CA ARG A 158 14.69 20.22 0.11
C ARG A 158 15.64 19.40 0.98
N ASP A 159 16.08 18.27 0.45
CA ASP A 159 17.17 17.52 1.06
C ASP A 159 18.44 18.39 1.14
N PRO A 160 19.22 18.25 2.22
CA PRO A 160 20.46 18.97 2.36
C PRO A 160 21.50 18.53 1.33
N PHE A 161 22.31 19.47 0.86
CA PHE A 161 23.51 19.14 0.11
C PHE A 161 24.58 18.55 1.04
N ILE A 162 25.48 17.75 0.47
CA ILE A 162 26.67 17.29 1.18
C ILE A 162 27.44 18.52 1.67
N GLY A 163 27.62 18.62 2.99
CA GLY A 163 28.36 19.70 3.63
C GLY A 163 27.58 21.00 3.88
N GLU A 164 26.27 21.04 3.64
CA GLU A 164 25.44 22.24 3.83
C GLU A 164 25.40 22.73 5.28
N HIS A 165 25.23 21.81 6.22
CA HIS A 165 25.11 22.14 7.65
C HIS A 165 26.43 21.95 8.42
N THR A 166 27.56 21.69 7.73
CA THR A 166 28.85 21.38 8.39
C THR A 166 29.29 22.49 9.34
N GLU A 167 29.30 23.74 8.89
CA GLU A 167 29.74 24.87 9.72
C GLU A 167 28.77 25.11 10.89
N GLU A 168 27.46 25.12 10.60
CA GLU A 168 26.40 25.32 11.60
C GLU A 168 26.52 24.33 12.76
N ILE A 169 26.62 23.03 12.44
CA ILE A 169 26.71 21.98 13.46
C ILE A 169 28.03 22.07 14.22
N LEU A 170 29.18 22.30 13.55
CA LEU A 170 30.46 22.42 14.27
C LEU A 170 30.50 23.61 15.23
N LEU A 171 29.90 24.74 14.84
CA LEU A 171 29.74 25.90 15.73
C LEU A 171 28.83 25.58 16.93
N GLU A 172 27.73 24.85 16.71
CA GLU A 172 26.83 24.40 17.79
C GLU A 172 27.56 23.51 18.82
N TYR A 173 28.49 22.66 18.36
CA TYR A 173 29.32 21.82 19.22
C TYR A 173 30.53 22.55 19.84
N GLY A 174 30.67 23.87 19.61
CA GLY A 174 31.65 24.71 20.27
C GLY A 174 33.01 24.83 19.58
N PHE A 175 33.15 24.36 18.34
CA PHE A 175 34.36 24.62 17.55
C PHE A 175 34.44 26.10 17.19
N THR A 176 35.66 26.64 17.23
CA THR A 176 35.95 27.97 16.72
C THR A 176 36.01 27.97 15.19
N LYS A 177 35.78 29.15 14.57
CA LYS A 177 35.93 29.30 13.11
C LYS A 177 37.33 28.94 12.62
N GLU A 178 38.35 29.14 13.46
CA GLU A 178 39.73 28.77 13.14
C GLU A 178 39.91 27.26 13.08
N GLU A 179 39.40 26.52 14.08
CA GLU A 179 39.44 25.05 14.08
C GLU A 179 38.65 24.45 12.90
N ILE A 180 37.48 25.03 12.59
CA ILE A 180 36.67 24.62 11.44
C ILE A 180 37.45 24.83 10.12
N THR A 181 38.13 25.97 9.98
CA THR A 181 38.97 26.26 8.80
C THR A 181 40.14 25.28 8.68
N ASN A 182 40.73 24.89 9.81
CA ASN A 182 41.80 23.88 9.86
C ASN A 182 41.31 22.50 9.43
N LEU A 183 40.12 22.07 9.89
CA LEU A 183 39.50 20.80 9.50
C LEU A 183 39.18 20.77 7.99
N TYR A 184 38.67 21.88 7.46
CA TYR A 184 38.40 21.99 6.02
C TYR A 184 39.69 21.93 5.20
N SER A 185 40.73 22.67 5.62
CA SER A 185 42.03 22.69 4.94
C SER A 185 42.72 21.31 4.99
N ALA A 186 42.54 20.56 6.08
CA ALA A 186 43.01 19.19 6.23
C ALA A 186 42.15 18.15 5.47
N LYS A 187 41.09 18.58 4.77
CA LYS A 187 40.13 17.72 4.05
C LYS A 187 39.44 16.69 4.95
N VAL A 188 39.25 17.03 6.22
CA VAL A 188 38.50 16.21 7.19
C VAL A 188 37.00 16.47 7.05
N ILE A 189 36.61 17.67 6.63
CA ILE A 189 35.22 18.10 6.42
C ILE A 189 35.06 18.75 5.03
N GLU A 190 33.83 18.78 4.54
CA GLU A 190 33.45 19.43 3.28
C GLU A 190 32.39 20.52 3.50
N PHE A 191 32.41 21.56 2.67
CA PHE A 191 31.38 22.59 2.61
C PHE A 191 30.64 22.53 1.29
N SER A 192 29.33 22.73 1.35
CA SER A 192 28.56 23.11 0.16
C SER A 192 28.46 24.62 0.09
N ILE A 193 29.16 25.25 -0.85
CA ILE A 193 28.84 26.61 -1.26
C ILE A 193 27.88 26.47 -2.44
N PRO A 194 26.58 26.77 -2.30
CA PRO A 194 25.66 26.70 -3.43
C PRO A 194 26.18 27.58 -4.57
N LYS A 195 26.54 26.94 -5.69
CA LYS A 195 26.94 27.64 -6.91
C LYS A 195 25.69 28.24 -7.57
N ALA A 196 25.29 29.43 -7.11
CA ALA A 196 24.25 30.31 -7.65
C ALA A 196 22.85 29.69 -7.83
N ASN A 197 21.83 30.44 -7.41
CA ASN A 197 20.43 30.12 -7.71
C ASN A 197 20.18 30.30 -9.21
N LEU A 198 19.94 29.21 -9.92
CA LEU A 198 19.22 29.17 -11.20
C LEU A 198 17.89 28.45 -10.98
#